data_AF-A0A537VQU2-F1
#
_entry.id   AF-A0A537VQU2-F1
#
_cell.length_a   1.000
_cell.length_b   1.000
_cell.length_c   1.000
_cell.angle_alpha   90.00
_cell.angle_beta   90.00
_cell.angle_gamma   90.00
#
_symmetry.space_group_name_H-M   'P 1'
#
loop_
_entity.id
_entity.type
_entity.pdbx_description
1 polymer ?
#
loop_
_entity_poly.entity_id
_entity_poly.type
_entity_poly.pdbx_seq_one_letter_code
_entity_poly.pdbx_strand_id
1 'polypeptide(L)'
;MGRDVFYITTLIYYPNDVPHIGHAYNAVATDFIARYHRLRGEEVFHLTGTDEHGLKLQRAAEAAGMTPQEWVDAMEPKWREVWARLDIAYDVYIRTTEPRHEEAVRKILLAVYENGRDDIYLGHYEGLYCVSCELYYDEADLLPGELCPIHEIPVEFLREDNYFFRLSAYTDRLLEH
;
A
#
# COMPACT_ATOMS: atom_id res chain seq x y z
N MET A 1 -24.10 9.07 -27.03
CA MET A 1 -22.83 9.57 -26.46
C MET A 1 -22.57 8.76 -25.22
N GLY A 2 -21.47 7.99 -25.17
CA GLY A 2 -21.05 7.34 -23.93
C GLY A 2 -20.79 8.42 -22.89
N ARG A 3 -21.12 8.15 -21.62
CA ARG A 3 -20.78 9.07 -20.54
C ARG A 3 -19.26 9.04 -20.37
N ASP A 4 -18.65 10.21 -20.23
CA ASP A 4 -17.23 10.31 -19.90
C ASP A 4 -17.03 9.73 -18.49
N VAL A 5 -16.12 8.76 -18.37
CA VAL A 5 -15.84 8.04 -17.11
C VAL A 5 -14.53 8.57 -16.54
N PHE A 6 -14.51 8.84 -15.24
CA PHE A 6 -13.33 9.27 -14.51
C PHE A 6 -13.09 8.38 -13.30
N TYR A 7 -11.93 7.73 -13.27
CA TYR A 7 -11.50 6.92 -12.13
C TYR A 7 -10.37 7.63 -11.39
N ILE A 8 -10.52 7.76 -10.07
CA ILE A 8 -9.51 8.33 -9.21
C ILE A 8 -9.38 7.53 -7.92
N THR A 9 -8.15 7.40 -7.43
CA THR A 9 -7.84 6.73 -6.18
C THR A 9 -7.09 7.65 -5.24
N THR A 10 -7.30 7.51 -3.94
CA THR A 10 -6.28 7.93 -2.98
C THR A 10 -5.10 6.97 -3.03
N LEU A 11 -4.06 7.26 -2.25
CA LEU A 11 -3.17 6.18 -1.79
C LEU A 11 -3.99 5.16 -0.99
N ILE A 12 -3.52 3.91 -0.92
CA ILE A 12 -4.03 2.96 0.06
C ILE A 12 -3.22 3.12 1.35
N TYR A 13 -3.90 3.29 2.48
CA TYR A 13 -3.25 3.77 3.71
C TYR A 13 -2.92 2.65 4.69
N TYR A 14 -1.78 2.71 5.37
CA TYR A 14 -1.41 1.76 6.42
C TYR A 14 -2.13 2.10 7.74
N PRO A 15 -3.04 1.25 8.26
CA PRO A 15 -3.74 1.51 9.51
C PRO A 15 -2.93 1.00 10.72
N ASN A 16 -1.61 1.27 10.75
CA ASN A 16 -0.79 1.00 11.93
C ASN A 16 -1.03 2.03 13.05
N ASP A 17 -1.75 3.12 12.78
CA ASP A 17 -2.26 4.10 13.74
C ASP A 17 -3.48 4.84 13.14
N VAL A 18 -4.06 5.79 13.87
CA VAL A 18 -5.13 6.68 13.41
C VAL A 18 -4.66 7.66 12.32
N PRO A 19 -5.57 8.18 11.46
CA PRO A 19 -5.20 9.11 10.40
C PRO A 19 -4.57 10.41 10.93
N HIS A 20 -3.51 10.88 10.27
CA HIS A 20 -2.88 12.17 10.52
C HIS A 20 -3.08 13.17 9.36
N ILE A 21 -2.57 14.40 9.50
CA ILE A 21 -2.77 15.48 8.52
C ILE A 21 -2.30 15.15 7.10
N GLY A 22 -1.22 14.37 6.95
CA GLY A 22 -0.77 13.88 5.64
C GLY A 22 -1.82 13.04 4.90
N HIS A 23 -2.50 12.13 5.60
CA HIS A 23 -3.60 11.35 5.03
C HIS A 23 -4.78 12.24 4.68
N ALA A 24 -5.13 13.19 5.55
CA ALA A 24 -6.20 14.15 5.31
C ALA A 24 -5.96 15.00 4.05
N TYR A 25 -4.73 15.47 3.84
CA TYR A 25 -4.37 16.22 2.63
C TYR A 25 -4.59 15.39 1.37
N ASN A 26 -4.10 14.14 1.34
CA ASN A 26 -4.28 13.27 0.17
C ASN A 26 -5.77 12.98 -0.10
N ALA A 27 -6.54 12.64 0.93
CA ALA A 27 -7.97 12.38 0.81
C ALA A 27 -8.75 13.60 0.29
N VAL A 28 -8.51 14.79 0.85
CA VAL A 28 -9.19 16.03 0.45
C VAL A 28 -8.80 16.46 -0.97
N ALA A 29 -7.51 16.37 -1.33
CA ALA A 29 -7.05 16.71 -2.68
C ALA A 29 -7.69 15.79 -3.73
N THR A 30 -7.75 14.49 -3.45
CA THR A 30 -8.38 13.49 -4.31
C THR A 30 -9.89 13.73 -4.43
N ASP A 31 -10.56 14.01 -3.31
CA ASP A 31 -11.99 14.29 -3.27
C ASP A 31 -12.37 15.57 -4.03
N PHE A 32 -11.55 16.62 -3.94
CA PHE A 32 -11.72 17.84 -4.73
C PHE A 32 -11.75 17.54 -6.24
N ILE A 33 -10.80 16.74 -6.72
CA ILE A 33 -10.73 16.34 -8.13
C ILE A 33 -11.95 15.49 -8.49
N ALA A 34 -12.30 14.51 -7.67
CA ALA A 34 -13.49 13.67 -7.89
C ALA A 34 -14.77 14.53 -8.02
N ARG A 35 -14.96 15.50 -7.11
CA ARG A 35 -16.10 16.43 -7.14
C ARG A 35 -16.07 17.34 -8.37
N TYR A 36 -14.91 17.83 -8.79
CA TYR A 36 -14.78 18.62 -10.02
C TYR A 36 -15.24 17.83 -11.25
N HIS A 37 -14.83 16.56 -11.38
CA HIS A 37 -15.28 15.69 -12.47
C HIS A 37 -16.78 15.38 -12.40
N ARG A 38 -17.34 15.14 -11.19
CA ARG A 38 -18.79 14.99 -10.99
C ARG A 38 -19.56 16.24 -11.41
N LEU A 39 -19.07 17.44 -11.08
CA LEU A 39 -19.69 18.71 -11.47
C LEU A 39 -19.71 18.94 -12.99
N ARG A 40 -18.78 18.32 -13.73
CA ARG A 40 -18.75 18.33 -15.19
C ARG A 40 -19.73 17.34 -15.84
N GLY A 41 -20.45 16.55 -15.04
CA GLY A 41 -21.41 15.56 -15.51
C GLY A 41 -20.80 14.20 -15.89
N GLU A 42 -19.56 13.94 -15.47
CA GLU A 42 -18.86 12.67 -15.71
C GLU A 42 -19.30 11.58 -14.72
N GLU A 43 -19.23 10.32 -15.14
CA GLU A 43 -19.38 9.17 -14.24
C GLU A 43 -18.07 8.95 -13.49
N VAL A 44 -18.06 9.31 -12.22
CA VAL A 44 -16.86 9.24 -11.37
C VAL A 44 -16.89 8.00 -10.50
N PHE A 45 -15.79 7.28 -10.45
CA PHE A 45 -15.50 6.27 -9.44
C PHE A 45 -14.31 6.75 -8.60
N HIS A 46 -14.52 6.95 -7.30
CA HIS A 46 -13.53 7.39 -6.33
C HIS A 46 -13.27 6.26 -5.33
N LEU A 47 -12.09 5.65 -5.41
CA LEU A 47 -11.68 4.55 -4.54
C LEU A 47 -10.70 5.04 -3.46
N THR A 48 -10.95 4.63 -2.22
CA THR A 48 -9.99 4.75 -1.13
C THR A 48 -9.90 3.44 -0.35
N GLY A 49 -9.03 3.33 0.64
CA GLY A 49 -8.91 2.11 1.41
C GLY A 49 -7.71 2.02 2.35
N THR A 50 -7.60 0.87 3.00
CA THR A 50 -6.51 0.52 3.91
C THR A 50 -5.74 -0.71 3.46
N ASP A 51 -4.42 -0.63 3.57
CA ASP A 51 -3.50 -1.73 3.36
C ASP A 51 -3.15 -2.34 4.72
N GLU A 52 -3.69 -3.52 4.95
CA GLU A 52 -3.84 -4.16 6.25
C GLU A 52 -2.83 -5.27 6.51
N HIS A 53 -1.81 -5.37 5.66
CA HIS A 53 -0.70 -6.32 5.81
C HIS A 53 0.62 -5.56 6.08
N GLY A 54 1.60 -6.25 6.68
CA GLY A 54 2.96 -5.72 6.85
C GLY A 54 3.49 -5.76 8.28
N LEU A 55 4.82 -5.72 8.40
CA LEU A 55 5.52 -5.94 9.68
C LEU A 55 5.24 -4.85 10.72
N LYS A 56 5.12 -3.58 10.30
CA LYS A 56 4.79 -2.48 11.22
C LYS A 56 3.42 -2.67 11.85
N LEU A 57 2.45 -3.11 11.05
CA LEU A 57 1.10 -3.38 11.52
C LEU A 57 1.09 -4.55 12.49
N GLN A 58 1.80 -5.63 12.16
CA GLN A 58 1.95 -6.77 13.06
C GLN A 58 2.56 -6.34 14.41
N ARG A 59 3.64 -5.55 14.40
CA ARG A 59 4.27 -5.03 15.63
C ARG A 59 3.32 -4.14 16.44
N ALA A 60 2.50 -3.31 15.79
CA ALA A 60 1.50 -2.49 16.47
C ALA A 60 0.39 -3.32 17.14
N ALA A 61 -0.09 -4.36 16.44
CA ALA A 61 -1.07 -5.31 16.99
C ALA A 61 -0.51 -6.06 18.21
N GLU A 62 0.71 -6.60 18.10
CA GLU A 62 1.40 -7.30 19.20
C GLU A 62 1.60 -6.40 20.42
N ALA A 63 2.03 -5.15 20.23
CA ALA A 63 2.18 -4.17 21.31
C ALA A 63 0.86 -3.84 22.02
N ALA A 64 -0.27 -3.98 21.31
CA ALA A 64 -1.61 -3.81 21.87
C ALA A 64 -2.22 -5.11 22.43
N GLY A 65 -1.50 -6.23 22.37
CA GLY A 65 -2.01 -7.54 22.79
C GLY A 65 -3.13 -8.08 21.89
N MET A 66 -3.14 -7.69 20.61
CA MET A 66 -4.14 -8.06 19.61
C MET A 66 -3.51 -8.91 18.50
N THR A 67 -4.32 -9.72 17.82
CA THR A 67 -3.93 -10.28 16.52
C THR A 67 -3.94 -9.19 15.43
N PRO A 68 -3.20 -9.34 14.32
CA PRO A 68 -3.21 -8.37 13.22
C PRO A 68 -4.62 -8.10 12.67
N GLN A 69 -5.45 -9.15 12.54
CA GLN A 69 -6.83 -9.00 12.07
C GLN A 69 -7.69 -8.18 13.04
N GLU A 70 -7.62 -8.49 14.34
CA GLU A 70 -8.35 -7.71 15.37
C GLU A 70 -7.92 -6.25 15.39
N TRP A 71 -6.62 -5.98 15.18
CA TRP A 71 -6.09 -4.63 15.09
C TRP A 71 -6.71 -3.84 13.93
N VAL A 72 -6.70 -4.40 12.71
CA VAL A 72 -7.22 -3.70 11.53
C VAL A 72 -8.73 -3.54 11.58
N ASP A 73 -9.45 -4.54 12.11
CA ASP A 73 -10.89 -4.44 12.36
C ASP A 73 -11.22 -3.34 13.39
N ALA A 74 -10.35 -3.12 14.37
CA ALA A 74 -10.50 -2.03 15.34
C ALA A 74 -10.10 -0.65 14.79
N MET A 75 -9.21 -0.58 13.80
CA MET A 75 -8.80 0.69 13.16
C MET A 75 -9.76 1.16 12.09
N GLU A 76 -10.34 0.24 11.31
CA GLU A 76 -11.27 0.53 10.21
C GLU A 76 -12.34 1.60 10.55
N PRO A 77 -13.11 1.47 11.66
CA PRO A 77 -14.14 2.47 11.97
C PRO A 77 -13.54 3.84 12.30
N LYS A 78 -12.34 3.90 12.89
CA LYS A 78 -11.66 5.17 13.21
C LYS A 78 -11.23 5.90 11.94
N TRP A 79 -10.74 5.16 10.94
CA TRP A 79 -10.41 5.71 9.62
C TRP A 79 -11.66 6.23 8.90
N ARG A 80 -12.74 5.43 8.89
CA ARG A 80 -14.02 5.88 8.32
C ARG A 80 -14.59 7.11 9.00
N GLU A 81 -14.47 7.20 10.32
CA GLU A 81 -14.96 8.36 11.07
C GLU A 81 -14.27 9.65 10.62
N VAL A 82 -12.95 9.63 10.44
CA VAL A 82 -12.20 10.80 9.94
C VAL A 82 -12.67 11.19 8.54
N TRP A 83 -12.85 10.23 7.64
CA TRP A 83 -13.36 10.49 6.29
C TRP A 83 -14.79 11.03 6.27
N ALA A 84 -15.66 10.52 7.14
CA ALA A 84 -17.00 11.06 7.31
C ALA A 84 -16.97 12.50 7.83
N ARG A 85 -16.09 12.81 8.80
CA ARG A 85 -15.94 14.16 9.36
C ARG A 85 -15.35 15.17 8.37
N LEU A 86 -14.52 14.70 7.45
CA LEU A 86 -13.98 15.51 6.35
C LEU A 86 -14.90 15.58 5.12
N ASP A 87 -16.06 14.93 5.16
CA ASP A 87 -17.01 14.82 4.04
C ASP A 87 -16.36 14.27 2.75
N ILE A 88 -15.54 13.23 2.88
CA ILE A 88 -14.88 12.60 1.71
C ILE A 88 -15.90 11.73 0.99
N ALA A 89 -16.21 12.08 -0.26
CA ALA A 89 -17.21 11.41 -1.10
C ALA A 89 -16.55 10.33 -1.97
N TYR A 90 -16.12 9.23 -1.35
CA TYR A 90 -15.65 8.02 -2.04
C TYR A 90 -16.82 7.07 -2.36
N ASP A 91 -16.67 6.28 -3.42
CA ASP A 91 -17.65 5.29 -3.85
C ASP A 91 -17.38 3.92 -3.22
N VAL A 92 -16.10 3.57 -3.07
CA VAL A 92 -15.67 2.33 -2.41
C VAL A 92 -14.54 2.62 -1.43
N TYR A 93 -14.61 1.96 -0.28
CA TYR A 93 -13.51 1.83 0.65
C TYR A 93 -13.09 0.36 0.64
N ILE A 94 -11.89 0.06 0.16
CA ILE A 94 -11.35 -1.31 0.09
C ILE A 94 -10.44 -1.58 1.28
N ARG A 95 -10.50 -2.80 1.81
CA ARG A 95 -9.52 -3.34 2.75
C ARG A 95 -8.79 -4.51 2.11
N THR A 96 -7.47 -4.60 2.25
CA THR A 96 -6.69 -5.69 1.64
C THR A 96 -6.89 -7.05 2.31
N THR A 97 -7.58 -7.11 3.46
CA THR A 97 -8.05 -8.34 4.12
C THR A 97 -9.41 -8.83 3.62
N GLU A 98 -10.09 -8.08 2.74
CA GLU A 98 -11.38 -8.53 2.19
C GLU A 98 -11.19 -9.71 1.21
N PRO A 99 -12.06 -10.74 1.27
CA PRO A 99 -11.96 -11.90 0.38
C PRO A 99 -11.95 -11.55 -1.12
N ARG A 100 -12.66 -10.49 -1.53
CA ARG A 100 -12.68 -10.03 -2.92
C ARG A 100 -11.33 -9.48 -3.38
N HIS A 101 -10.56 -8.88 -2.47
CA HIS A 101 -9.22 -8.38 -2.76
C HIS A 101 -8.25 -9.56 -2.89
N GLU A 102 -8.27 -10.49 -1.94
CA GLU A 102 -7.44 -11.70 -2.00
C GLU A 102 -7.69 -12.51 -3.28
N GLU A 103 -8.95 -12.64 -3.69
CA GLU A 103 -9.31 -13.34 -4.92
C GLU A 103 -8.72 -12.62 -6.16
N ALA A 104 -8.78 -11.29 -6.20
CA ALA A 104 -8.20 -10.51 -7.30
C ALA A 104 -6.67 -10.65 -7.35
N VAL A 105 -5.98 -10.55 -6.20
CA VAL A 105 -4.53 -10.75 -6.11
C VAL A 105 -4.15 -12.16 -6.57
N ARG A 106 -4.86 -13.19 -6.09
CA ARG A 106 -4.63 -14.58 -6.49
C ARG A 106 -4.79 -14.77 -8.01
N LYS A 107 -5.81 -14.16 -8.61
CA LYS A 107 -6.03 -14.21 -10.07
C LYS A 107 -4.85 -13.61 -10.84
N ILE A 108 -4.33 -12.46 -10.40
CA ILE A 108 -3.18 -11.81 -11.05
C ILE A 108 -1.93 -12.68 -10.92
N LEU A 109 -1.63 -13.18 -9.72
CA LEU A 109 -0.46 -14.04 -9.49
C LEU A 109 -0.53 -15.33 -10.30
N LEU A 110 -1.71 -15.97 -10.38
CA LEU A 110 -1.92 -17.14 -11.22
C LEU A 110 -1.71 -16.81 -12.70
N ALA A 111 -2.26 -15.68 -13.19
CA ALA A 111 -2.07 -15.28 -14.57
C ALA A 111 -0.60 -15.02 -14.91
N VAL A 112 0.17 -14.40 -14.01
CA VAL A 112 1.62 -14.21 -14.20
C VAL A 112 2.32 -15.57 -14.23
N TYR A 113 2.03 -16.45 -13.27
CA TYR A 113 2.63 -17.79 -13.20
C TYR A 113 2.33 -18.65 -14.45
N GLU A 114 1.10 -18.56 -14.99
CA GLU A 114 0.66 -19.33 -16.16
C GLU A 114 1.24 -18.81 -17.48
N ASN A 115 1.38 -17.49 -17.63
CA ASN A 115 1.82 -16.87 -18.89
C ASN A 115 3.33 -16.55 -18.94
N GLY A 116 3.97 -16.46 -17.79
CA GLY A 116 5.38 -16.11 -17.63
C GLY A 116 5.99 -16.88 -16.46
N ARG A 117 6.01 -18.22 -16.55
CA ARG A 117 6.44 -19.08 -15.44
C ARG A 117 7.84 -18.74 -14.91
N ASP A 118 8.74 -18.27 -15.78
CA ASP A 118 10.10 -17.86 -15.41
C ASP A 118 10.18 -16.43 -14.84
N ASP A 119 9.07 -15.68 -14.88
CA ASP A 119 8.96 -14.36 -14.28
C ASP A 119 8.70 -14.43 -12.77
N ILE A 120 8.19 -15.55 -12.26
CA ILE A 120 8.13 -15.81 -10.81
C ILE A 120 9.18 -16.86 -10.48
N TYR A 121 10.20 -16.45 -9.72
CA TYR A 121 11.28 -17.36 -9.33
C TYR A 121 11.57 -17.24 -7.84
N LEU A 122 11.94 -18.37 -7.23
CA LEU A 122 12.46 -18.37 -5.86
C LEU A 122 13.85 -17.75 -5.88
N GLY A 123 14.01 -16.67 -5.16
CA GLY A 123 15.26 -15.96 -4.99
C GLY A 123 15.64 -15.91 -3.52
N HIS A 124 16.87 -15.48 -3.31
CA HIS A 124 17.41 -15.21 -2.01
C HIS A 124 17.75 -13.73 -1.95
N TYR A 125 17.26 -13.03 -0.92
CA TYR A 125 17.62 -11.64 -0.71
C TYR A 125 18.01 -11.43 0.74
N GLU A 126 19.20 -10.86 0.95
CA GLU A 126 19.73 -10.53 2.26
C GLU A 126 20.38 -9.16 2.24
N GLY A 127 20.30 -8.45 3.35
CA GLY A 127 20.89 -7.12 3.46
C GLY A 127 20.51 -6.40 4.74
N LEU A 128 21.06 -5.20 4.91
CA LEU A 128 20.75 -4.31 6.03
C LEU A 128 19.40 -3.64 5.77
N TYR A 129 18.43 -3.89 6.64
CA TYR A 129 17.03 -3.52 6.45
C TYR A 129 16.56 -2.54 7.52
N CYS A 130 15.99 -1.41 7.10
CA CYS A 130 15.30 -0.51 8.01
C CYS A 130 13.80 -0.82 8.01
N VAL A 131 13.29 -1.36 9.11
CA VAL A 131 11.86 -1.67 9.26
C VAL A 131 10.99 -0.42 9.12
N SER A 132 11.47 0.76 9.55
CA SER A 132 10.72 2.01 9.41
C SER A 132 10.65 2.50 7.96
N CYS A 133 11.67 2.27 7.15
CA CYS A 133 11.64 2.58 5.71
C CYS A 133 10.95 1.51 4.88
N GLU A 134 10.91 0.27 5.36
CA GLU A 134 10.64 -0.93 4.55
C GLU A 134 11.59 -1.03 3.35
N LEU A 135 12.86 -0.72 3.59
CA LEU A 135 13.88 -0.60 2.56
C LEU A 135 15.20 -1.21 3.05
N TYR A 136 15.89 -1.87 2.13
CA TYR A 136 17.27 -2.30 2.29
C TYR A 136 18.23 -1.17 1.95
N TYR A 137 19.34 -1.12 2.67
CA TYR A 137 20.42 -0.16 2.51
C TYR A 137 21.73 -0.88 2.24
N ASP A 138 22.56 -0.27 1.40
CA ASP A 138 23.98 -0.61 1.36
C ASP A 138 24.70 0.05 2.55
N GLU A 139 25.78 -0.56 3.04
CA GLU A 139 26.56 -0.01 4.18
C GLU A 139 27.01 1.44 3.95
N ALA A 140 27.27 1.81 2.69
CA ALA A 140 27.71 3.15 2.31
C ALA A 140 26.63 4.23 2.47
N ASP A 141 25.35 3.83 2.49
CA ASP A 141 24.21 4.74 2.63
C ASP A 141 23.77 4.94 4.09
N LEU A 142 24.43 4.24 5.03
CA LEU A 142 24.13 4.30 6.46
C LEU A 142 24.95 5.37 7.17
N LEU A 143 24.36 5.93 8.23
CA LEU A 143 25.07 6.78 9.17
C LEU A 143 25.98 5.93 10.08
N PRO A 144 27.00 6.53 10.73
CA PRO A 144 27.86 5.82 11.66
C PRO A 144 27.08 5.06 12.74
N GLY A 145 27.41 3.78 12.93
CA GLY A 145 26.67 2.88 13.82
C GLY A 145 25.53 2.12 13.14
N GLU A 146 25.58 1.98 11.81
CA GLU A 146 24.56 1.25 11.01
C GLU A 146 23.16 1.84 11.19
N LEU A 147 23.07 3.17 11.23
CA LEU A 147 21.80 3.86 11.45
C LEU A 147 21.18 4.28 10.11
N CYS A 148 19.87 4.08 9.98
CA CYS A 148 19.10 4.55 8.85
C CYS A 148 19.22 6.09 8.71
N PRO A 149 19.50 6.63 7.50
CA PRO A 149 19.68 8.07 7.30
C PRO A 149 18.40 8.91 7.50
N ILE A 150 17.22 8.28 7.48
CA ILE A 150 15.92 8.95 7.63
C ILE A 150 15.43 8.90 9.08
N HIS A 151 15.54 7.73 9.71
CA HIS A 151 14.94 7.46 11.01
C HIS A 151 15.96 7.46 12.17
N GLU A 152 17.25 7.44 11.85
CA GLU A 152 18.36 7.40 12.82
C GLU A 152 18.26 6.24 13.82
N ILE A 153 17.61 5.16 13.41
CA ILE A 153 17.53 3.90 14.16
C ILE A 153 18.45 2.85 13.55
N PRO A 154 18.95 1.90 14.36
CA PRO A 154 19.73 0.77 13.84
C PRO A 154 18.94 -0.01 12.79
N VAL A 155 19.62 -0.37 11.71
CA VAL A 155 19.10 -1.34 10.73
C VAL A 155 19.28 -2.76 11.25
N GLU A 156 18.46 -3.68 10.77
CA GLU A 156 18.49 -5.10 11.11
C GLU A 156 19.02 -5.88 9.89
N PHE A 157 19.95 -6.83 10.06
CA PHE A 157 20.28 -7.73 8.95
C PHE A 157 19.11 -8.69 8.73
N LEU A 158 18.46 -8.59 7.57
CA LEU A 158 17.34 -9.43 7.19
C LEU A 158 17.75 -10.31 6.02
N ARG A 159 17.39 -11.59 6.12
CA ARG A 159 17.63 -12.61 5.10
C ARG A 159 16.34 -13.37 4.87
N GLU A 160 15.82 -13.35 3.64
CA GLU A 160 14.56 -13.99 3.30
C GLU A 160 14.64 -14.72 1.96
N ASP A 161 14.19 -15.98 1.97
CA ASP A 161 13.89 -16.74 0.75
C ASP A 161 12.49 -16.35 0.29
N ASN A 162 12.38 -15.69 -0.85
CA ASN A 162 11.13 -15.13 -1.34
C ASN A 162 10.89 -15.45 -2.82
N TYR A 163 9.63 -15.40 -3.23
CA TYR A 163 9.30 -15.39 -4.66
C TYR A 163 9.44 -13.97 -5.19
N PHE A 164 10.23 -13.81 -6.25
CA PHE A 164 10.48 -12.54 -6.91
C PHE A 164 9.78 -12.49 -8.25
N PHE A 165 9.33 -11.29 -8.63
CA PHE A 165 8.90 -10.99 -9.98
C PHE A 165 10.08 -10.44 -10.80
N ARG A 166 10.35 -11.02 -11.98
CA ARG A 166 11.42 -10.60 -12.89
C ARG A 166 11.07 -9.30 -13.63
N LEU A 167 10.91 -8.21 -12.89
CA LEU A 167 10.57 -6.89 -13.44
C LEU A 167 11.58 -6.43 -14.51
N SER A 168 12.86 -6.84 -14.40
CA SER A 168 13.90 -6.50 -15.36
C SER A 168 13.63 -7.01 -16.79
N ALA A 169 12.85 -8.10 -16.94
CA ALA A 169 12.44 -8.58 -18.26
C ALA A 169 11.44 -7.64 -18.96
N TYR A 170 10.86 -6.69 -18.21
CA TYR A 170 9.84 -5.75 -18.67
C TYR A 170 10.36 -4.32 -18.81
N THR A 171 11.63 -4.04 -18.47
CA THR A 171 12.18 -2.68 -18.41
C THR A 171 12.01 -1.91 -19.72
N ASP A 172 12.43 -2.46 -20.86
CA ASP A 172 12.37 -1.74 -22.14
C ASP A 172 10.94 -1.36 -22.51
N ARG A 173 9.99 -2.30 -22.33
CA ARG A 173 8.57 -2.06 -22.59
C ARG A 173 7.97 -0.99 -21.68
N LEU A 174 8.44 -0.87 -20.44
CA LEU A 174 7.98 0.15 -19.51
C LEU A 174 8.56 1.54 -19.84
N LEU A 175 9.77 1.61 -20.40
CA LEU A 175 10.43 2.88 -20.76
C LEU A 175 9.93 3.48 -22.08
N GLU A 176 9.26 2.69 -22.92
CA GLU A 176 8.72 3.13 -24.22
C GLU A 176 7.39 3.91 -24.13
N HIS A 177 6.80 4.05 -22.94
CA HIS A 177 5.48 4.65 -22.69
C HIS A 177 5.53 5.78 -21.65
#